data_AF-A0A397EU68-F1
#
_entry.id   AF-A0A397EU68-F1
#
_cell.length_a   1.000
_cell.length_b   1.000
_cell.length_c   1.000
_cell.angle_alpha   90.00
_cell.angle_beta   90.00
_cell.angle_gamma   90.00
#
_symmetry.space_group_name_H-M   'P 1'
#
loop_
_entity.id
_entity.type
_entity.pdbx_description
1 polymer ?
#
loop_
_entity_poly.entity_id
_entity_poly.type
_entity_poly.pdbx_seq_one_letter_code
_entity_poly.pdbx_strand_id
1 'polypeptide(L)'
;MCDSHTMEQVDEAIDECVLVTVEDAVMVPLQEQITFLVELTIDVDVEAALTRSMEHDLYGKPQSFFGIPDALQSDVNFGKACYHLSMMEDRVLPHEKLHELVLSANEIFAACGDARGGSSSMGNPTSTMMNADDFLPIHIYAVVHSNLKRPYFAKEFLSAMIHPNKMLGETGYFLTMFEAALKYVSESM
;
A
#
# COMPACT_ATOMS: atom_id res chain seq x y z
N MET A 1 -5.61 -33.25 21.39
CA MET A 1 -4.64 -33.04 20.30
C MET A 1 -5.03 -31.73 19.65
N CYS A 2 -4.17 -30.71 19.65
CA CYS A 2 -4.42 -29.52 18.84
C CYS A 2 -4.33 -29.92 17.37
N ASP A 3 -5.27 -29.46 16.57
CA ASP A 3 -5.23 -29.65 15.13
C ASP A 3 -4.09 -28.81 14.53
N SER A 4 -3.51 -29.25 13.42
CA SER A 4 -2.36 -28.62 12.77
C SER A 4 -2.60 -27.15 12.44
N HIS A 5 -3.83 -26.82 12.05
CA HIS A 5 -4.26 -25.45 11.76
C HIS A 5 -4.21 -24.54 13.00
N THR A 6 -4.53 -25.08 14.18
CA THR A 6 -4.47 -24.30 15.43
C THR A 6 -3.02 -24.04 15.84
N MET A 7 -2.10 -24.95 15.54
CA MET A 7 -0.67 -24.76 15.82
C MET A 7 -0.08 -23.66 14.94
N GLU A 8 -0.38 -23.69 13.64
CA GLU A 8 0.10 -22.69 12.67
C GLU A 8 -0.38 -21.27 13.02
N GLN A 9 -1.64 -21.12 13.43
CA GLN A 9 -2.19 -19.84 13.90
C GLN A 9 -1.51 -19.31 15.17
N VAL A 10 -1.12 -20.21 16.08
CA VAL A 10 -0.42 -19.83 17.30
C VAL A 10 1.01 -19.39 16.98
N ASP A 11 1.70 -20.12 16.10
CA ASP A 11 3.05 -19.78 15.67
C ASP A 11 3.07 -18.41 14.95
N GLU A 12 2.12 -18.15 14.05
CA GLU A 12 1.97 -16.86 13.38
C GLU A 12 1.71 -15.70 14.36
N ALA A 13 0.83 -15.92 15.35
CA ALA A 13 0.54 -14.92 16.38
C ALA A 13 1.75 -14.62 17.28
N ILE A 14 2.56 -15.64 17.60
CA ILE A 14 3.81 -15.46 18.35
C ILE A 14 4.80 -14.65 17.52
N ASP A 15 5.00 -15.02 16.26
CA ASP A 15 5.91 -14.32 15.35
C ASP A 15 5.50 -12.85 15.18
N GLU A 16 4.21 -12.57 15.03
CA GLU A 16 3.68 -11.20 14.98
C GLU A 16 3.96 -10.45 16.29
N CYS A 17 3.67 -11.03 17.45
CA CYS A 17 3.94 -10.39 18.74
C CYS A 17 5.42 -10.07 18.93
N VAL A 18 6.31 -11.00 18.59
CA VAL A 18 7.77 -10.80 18.68
C VAL A 18 8.21 -9.71 17.72
N LEU A 19 7.76 -9.76 16.46
CA LEU A 19 8.11 -8.78 15.44
C LEU A 19 7.72 -7.36 15.88
N VAL A 20 6.47 -7.17 16.30
CA VAL A 20 5.97 -5.84 16.72
C VAL A 20 6.75 -5.33 17.94
N THR A 21 7.00 -6.19 18.93
CA THR A 21 7.73 -5.80 20.15
C THR A 21 9.17 -5.41 19.84
N VAL A 22 9.86 -6.18 18.98
CA VAL A 22 11.24 -5.88 18.58
C VAL A 22 11.29 -4.62 17.73
N GLU A 23 10.35 -4.46 16.79
CA GLU A 23 10.28 -3.28 15.93
C GLU A 23 10.05 -2.01 16.76
N ASP A 24 9.09 -2.00 17.69
CA ASP A 24 8.85 -0.85 18.58
C ASP A 24 10.09 -0.49 19.42
N ALA A 25 10.74 -1.50 20.02
CA ALA A 25 11.91 -1.30 20.86
C ALA A 25 13.16 -0.79 20.10
N VAL A 26 13.27 -1.08 18.80
CA VAL A 26 14.44 -0.73 17.97
C VAL A 26 14.19 0.51 17.11
N MET A 27 13.00 0.63 16.51
CA MET A 27 12.69 1.70 15.56
C MET A 27 12.56 3.05 16.23
N VAL A 28 11.90 3.13 17.40
CA VAL A 28 11.72 4.38 18.13
C VAL A 28 13.07 5.06 18.47
N PRO A 29 14.08 4.36 19.06
CA PRO A 29 15.36 5.00 19.36
C PRO A 29 16.25 5.25 18.13
N LEU A 30 16.08 4.51 17.03
CA LEU A 30 16.91 4.63 15.83
C LEU A 30 16.25 5.43 14.68
N GLN A 31 15.06 5.98 14.92
CA GLN A 31 14.22 6.59 13.88
C GLN A 31 14.96 7.68 13.10
N GLU A 32 15.68 8.57 13.78
CA GLU A 32 16.42 9.66 13.12
C GLU A 32 17.56 9.14 12.24
N GLN A 33 18.33 8.16 12.72
CA GLN A 33 19.46 7.60 11.98
C GLN A 33 18.98 6.82 10.76
N ILE A 34 17.91 6.03 10.93
CA ILE A 34 17.27 5.29 9.86
C ILE A 34 16.72 6.25 8.81
N THR A 35 15.98 7.27 9.24
CA THR A 35 15.42 8.29 8.33
C THR A 35 16.53 8.96 7.53
N PHE A 36 17.60 9.39 8.19
CA PHE A 36 18.76 9.98 7.53
C PHE A 36 19.38 9.05 6.49
N LEU A 37 19.57 7.77 6.83
CA LEU A 37 20.16 6.80 5.89
C LEU A 37 19.27 6.54 4.68
N VAL A 38 17.95 6.49 4.86
CA VAL A 38 16.99 6.36 3.75
C VAL A 38 16.97 7.64 2.90
N GLU A 39 17.07 8.82 3.52
CA GLU A 39 17.15 10.09 2.78
C GLU A 39 18.35 10.17 1.83
N LEU A 40 19.47 9.53 2.19
CA LEU A 40 20.64 9.47 1.31
C LEU A 40 20.42 8.64 0.03
N THR A 41 19.37 7.81 -0.03
CA THR A 41 19.06 7.01 -1.23
C THR A 41 18.11 7.74 -2.19
N ILE A 42 17.60 8.91 -1.82
CA ILE A 42 16.54 9.61 -2.53
C ILE A 42 17.07 10.88 -3.17
N ASP A 43 16.80 11.04 -4.46
CA ASP A 43 17.02 12.31 -5.15
C ASP A 43 15.88 13.28 -4.79
N VAL A 44 16.23 14.37 -4.10
CA VAL A 44 15.27 15.38 -3.60
C VAL A 44 14.52 16.06 -4.74
N ASP A 45 15.16 16.30 -5.88
CA ASP A 45 14.52 16.94 -7.02
C ASP A 45 13.50 15.99 -7.67
N VAL A 46 13.82 14.70 -7.71
CA VAL A 46 12.91 13.65 -8.19
C VAL A 46 11.70 13.48 -7.28
N GLU A 47 11.88 13.43 -5.96
CA GLU A 47 10.78 13.38 -4.97
C GLU A 47 9.86 14.61 -5.07
N ALA A 48 10.45 15.80 -5.14
CA ALA A 48 9.70 17.05 -5.27
C ALA A 48 8.90 17.11 -6.58
N ALA A 49 9.48 16.61 -7.67
CA ALA A 49 8.83 16.62 -8.97
C ALA A 49 7.72 15.55 -9.09
N LEU A 50 7.93 14.37 -8.49
CA LEU A 50 6.89 13.34 -8.33
C LEU A 50 5.68 13.88 -7.55
N THR A 51 5.95 14.49 -6.39
CA THR A 51 4.90 15.08 -5.53
C THR A 51 4.13 16.18 -6.27
N ARG A 52 4.83 17.05 -7.00
CA ARG A 52 4.20 18.07 -7.86
C ARG A 52 3.29 17.46 -8.91
N SER A 53 3.74 16.39 -9.59
CA SER A 53 2.95 15.69 -10.60
C SER A 53 1.67 15.10 -10.01
N MET A 54 1.79 14.46 -8.84
CA MET A 54 0.63 13.94 -8.12
C MET A 54 -0.37 15.05 -7.80
N GLU A 55 0.08 16.18 -7.24
CA GLU A 55 -0.79 17.27 -6.75
C GLU A 55 -1.37 18.17 -7.85
N HIS A 56 -0.62 18.43 -8.92
CA HIS A 56 -0.97 19.46 -9.90
C HIS A 56 -1.29 18.91 -11.29
N ASP A 57 -0.63 17.83 -11.72
CA ASP A 57 -0.75 17.33 -13.09
C ASP A 57 -1.77 16.20 -13.19
N LEU A 58 -1.80 15.32 -12.19
CA LEU A 58 -2.62 14.11 -12.16
C LEU A 58 -3.83 14.21 -11.21
N TYR A 59 -3.76 15.02 -10.15
CA TYR A 59 -4.87 15.19 -9.22
C TYR A 59 -6.13 15.70 -9.95
N GLY A 60 -7.27 15.07 -9.68
CA GLY A 60 -8.55 15.45 -10.28
C GLY A 60 -8.76 14.97 -11.73
N LYS A 61 -7.78 14.27 -12.33
CA LYS A 61 -8.03 13.53 -13.58
C LYS A 61 -9.11 12.46 -13.33
N PRO A 62 -10.00 12.20 -14.31
CA PRO A 62 -11.05 11.20 -14.15
C PRO A 62 -10.43 9.79 -14.05
N GLN A 63 -11.14 8.86 -13.42
CA GLN A 63 -10.67 7.47 -13.27
C GLN A 63 -10.33 6.80 -14.62
N SER A 64 -11.09 7.11 -15.67
CA SER A 64 -10.81 6.65 -17.04
C SER A 64 -9.48 7.14 -17.62
N PHE A 65 -8.95 8.27 -17.16
CA PHE A 65 -7.63 8.77 -17.58
C PHE A 65 -6.51 7.80 -17.17
N PHE A 66 -6.64 7.18 -16.00
CA PHE A 66 -5.67 6.21 -15.48
C PHE A 66 -5.85 4.81 -16.09
N GLY A 67 -6.81 4.65 -17.01
CA GLY A 67 -7.10 3.36 -17.65
C GLY A 67 -8.08 2.48 -16.87
N ILE A 68 -8.80 3.02 -15.88
CA ILE A 68 -9.80 2.26 -15.11
C ILE A 68 -11.04 2.02 -15.99
N PRO A 69 -11.40 0.76 -16.31
CA PRO A 69 -12.58 0.45 -17.10
C PRO A 69 -13.86 0.94 -16.42
N ASP A 70 -14.87 1.36 -17.18
CA ASP A 70 -16.15 1.87 -16.64
C ASP A 70 -16.81 0.92 -15.63
N ALA A 71 -16.68 -0.40 -15.85
CA ALA A 71 -17.22 -1.42 -14.96
C ALA A 71 -16.50 -1.53 -13.59
N LEU A 72 -15.33 -0.91 -13.45
CA LEU A 72 -14.52 -0.89 -12.23
C LEU A 72 -14.41 0.52 -11.63
N GLN A 73 -15.05 1.53 -12.21
CA GLN A 73 -15.02 2.87 -11.65
C GLN A 73 -15.85 2.95 -10.35
N SER A 74 -15.38 3.78 -9.40
CA SER A 74 -15.98 3.96 -8.08
C SER A 74 -16.64 5.33 -7.97
N ASP A 75 -17.92 5.39 -7.59
CA ASP A 75 -18.63 6.66 -7.36
C ASP A 75 -18.04 7.49 -6.21
N VAL A 76 -17.35 6.83 -5.27
CA VAL A 76 -16.69 7.46 -4.11
C VAL A 76 -15.19 7.65 -4.32
N ASN A 77 -14.71 7.54 -5.57
CA ASN A 77 -13.31 7.77 -5.95
C ASN A 77 -12.31 6.98 -5.09
N PHE A 78 -12.65 5.73 -4.73
CA PHE A 78 -11.81 4.87 -3.90
C PHE A 78 -11.35 5.55 -2.59
N GLY A 79 -12.16 6.46 -2.02
CA GLY A 79 -11.71 7.35 -0.95
C GLY A 79 -11.13 6.66 0.28
N LYS A 80 -11.59 5.45 0.63
CA LYS A 80 -11.00 4.67 1.73
C LYS A 80 -9.59 4.16 1.42
N ALA A 81 -9.34 3.73 0.19
CA ALA A 81 -8.01 3.32 -0.25
C ALA A 81 -7.04 4.50 -0.20
N CYS A 82 -7.46 5.66 -0.73
CA CYS A 82 -6.70 6.91 -0.64
C CYS A 82 -6.41 7.29 0.82
N TYR A 83 -7.39 7.13 1.71
CA TYR A 83 -7.24 7.42 3.14
C TYR A 83 -6.17 6.54 3.78
N HIS A 84 -6.21 5.22 3.59
CA HIS A 84 -5.19 4.33 4.15
C HIS A 84 -3.78 4.69 3.67
N LEU A 85 -3.61 4.96 2.38
CA LEU A 85 -2.32 5.45 1.86
C LEU A 85 -1.87 6.74 2.54
N SER A 86 -2.78 7.70 2.77
CA SER A 86 -2.46 8.95 3.47
C SER A 86 -1.98 8.74 4.91
N MET A 87 -2.52 7.73 5.60
CA MET A 87 -2.15 7.40 6.99
C MET A 87 -0.76 6.79 7.12
N MET A 88 -0.16 6.33 6.01
CA MET A 88 1.17 5.73 6.03
C MET A 88 2.22 6.69 6.63
N GLU A 89 2.13 8.00 6.41
CA GLU A 89 3.07 8.96 6.98
C GLU A 89 2.88 9.19 8.49
N ASP A 90 1.68 8.99 9.00
CA ASP A 90 1.33 9.16 10.42
C ASP A 90 1.74 7.95 11.28
N ARG A 91 2.03 6.80 10.65
CA ARG A 91 2.53 5.61 11.35
C ARG A 91 4.02 5.75 11.67
N VAL A 92 4.41 5.32 12.87
CA VAL A 92 5.82 5.32 13.29
C VAL A 92 6.49 4.02 12.85
N LEU A 93 5.81 2.89 13.06
CA LEU A 93 6.41 1.58 12.88
C LEU A 93 6.26 1.09 11.43
N PRO A 94 7.32 0.50 10.83
CA PRO A 94 7.25 -0.04 9.48
C PRO A 94 6.13 -1.05 9.26
N HIS A 95 5.85 -1.96 10.20
CA HIS A 95 4.76 -2.91 10.03
C HIS A 95 3.39 -2.23 9.92
N GLU A 96 3.17 -1.12 10.64
CA GLU A 96 1.94 -0.34 10.57
C GLU A 96 1.81 0.35 9.21
N LYS A 97 2.91 0.90 8.69
CA LYS A 97 2.94 1.50 7.34
C LYS A 97 2.60 0.48 6.25
N LEU A 98 3.20 -0.72 6.35
CA LEU A 98 2.90 -1.83 5.44
C LEU A 98 1.45 -2.29 5.58
N HIS A 99 0.92 -2.31 6.80
CA HIS A 99 -0.48 -2.66 7.04
C HIS A 99 -1.44 -1.66 6.38
N GLU A 100 -1.17 -0.35 6.45
CA GLU A 100 -1.96 0.66 5.71
C GLU A 100 -1.93 0.43 4.20
N LEU A 101 -0.78 0.02 3.63
CA LEU A 101 -0.68 -0.32 2.21
C LEU A 101 -1.58 -1.51 1.84
N VAL A 102 -1.57 -2.56 2.67
CA VAL A 102 -2.43 -3.75 2.46
C VAL A 102 -3.91 -3.40 2.64
N LEU A 103 -4.27 -2.59 3.65
CA LEU A 103 -5.64 -2.11 3.84
C LEU A 103 -6.13 -1.29 2.64
N SER A 104 -5.28 -0.43 2.08
CA SER A 104 -5.62 0.29 0.86
C SER A 104 -5.95 -0.66 -0.29
N ALA A 105 -5.18 -1.73 -0.48
CA ALA A 105 -5.43 -2.69 -1.53
C ALA A 105 -6.75 -3.45 -1.30
N ASN A 106 -7.00 -3.88 -0.05
CA ASN A 106 -8.23 -4.55 0.33
C ASN A 106 -9.48 -3.70 0.08
N GLU A 107 -9.41 -2.39 0.34
CA GLU A 107 -10.50 -1.46 0.04
C GLU A 107 -10.75 -1.31 -1.47
N ILE A 108 -9.71 -1.43 -2.32
CA ILE A 108 -9.87 -1.48 -3.78
C ILE A 108 -10.61 -2.76 -4.20
N PHE A 109 -10.22 -3.93 -3.67
CA PHE A 109 -10.90 -5.19 -3.98
C PHE A 109 -12.35 -5.18 -3.51
N ALA A 110 -12.63 -4.64 -2.32
CA ALA A 110 -13.97 -4.51 -1.79
C ALA A 110 -14.84 -3.59 -2.68
N ALA A 111 -14.34 -2.41 -3.04
CA ALA A 111 -15.05 -1.47 -3.90
C ALA A 111 -15.42 -2.07 -5.27
N CYS A 112 -14.53 -2.89 -5.84
CA CYS A 112 -14.78 -3.54 -7.12
C CYS A 112 -15.64 -4.80 -7.03
N GLY A 113 -15.61 -5.51 -5.89
CA GLY A 113 -16.51 -6.61 -5.59
C GLY A 113 -17.97 -6.16 -5.51
N ASP A 114 -18.21 -5.03 -4.86
CA ASP A 114 -19.53 -4.42 -4.74
C ASP A 114 -20.07 -3.94 -6.10
N ALA A 115 -19.22 -3.32 -6.93
CA ALA A 115 -19.58 -2.85 -8.28
C ALA A 115 -20.02 -4.00 -9.22
N ARG A 116 -19.53 -5.22 -8.99
CA ARG A 116 -19.88 -6.42 -9.77
C ARG A 116 -21.17 -7.13 -9.30
N GLY A 117 -21.89 -6.57 -8.32
CA GLY A 117 -23.18 -7.11 -7.86
C GLY A 117 -23.08 -8.29 -6.89
N GLY A 118 -21.91 -8.51 -6.28
CA GLY A 118 -21.71 -9.58 -5.31
C GLY A 118 -22.17 -9.18 -3.91
N SER A 119 -23.43 -9.44 -3.57
CA SER A 119 -23.82 -9.58 -2.15
C SER A 119 -23.17 -10.83 -1.57
N SER A 120 -21.91 -10.75 -1.15
CA SER A 120 -21.28 -11.78 -0.31
C SER A 120 -21.03 -11.19 1.07
N SER A 121 -22.09 -11.23 1.88
CA SER A 121 -21.99 -11.39 3.33
C SER A 121 -20.90 -12.40 3.66
N MET A 122 -19.96 -12.00 4.53
CA MET A 122 -19.10 -12.85 5.37
C MET A 122 -18.70 -14.22 4.78
N GLY A 123 -17.46 -14.30 4.25
CA GLY A 123 -16.70 -15.55 4.24
C GLY A 123 -16.69 -16.34 2.93
N ASN A 124 -15.89 -15.89 1.95
CA ASN A 124 -14.99 -16.73 1.13
C ASN A 124 -14.15 -15.82 0.21
N PRO A 125 -12.80 -15.77 0.28
CA PRO A 125 -11.96 -14.82 -0.48
C PRO A 125 -11.78 -15.21 -1.96
N THR A 126 -12.66 -16.03 -2.53
CA THR A 126 -12.69 -16.30 -3.98
C THR A 126 -13.61 -15.31 -4.70
N SER A 127 -13.56 -14.03 -4.33
CA SER A 127 -14.06 -12.93 -5.15
C SER A 127 -13.39 -13.03 -6.51
N THR A 128 -14.15 -12.95 -7.60
CA THR A 128 -13.65 -12.95 -8.98
C THR A 128 -12.34 -12.18 -9.06
N MET A 129 -11.22 -12.90 -9.20
CA MET A 129 -9.87 -12.35 -9.02
C MET A 129 -9.68 -11.17 -9.98
N MET A 130 -9.68 -9.96 -9.42
CA MET A 130 -9.14 -8.80 -10.11
C MET A 130 -7.66 -9.13 -10.38
N ASN A 131 -7.28 -9.13 -11.66
CA ASN A 131 -5.89 -9.41 -12.03
C ASN A 131 -5.03 -8.14 -11.83
N ALA A 132 -3.72 -8.26 -11.99
CA ALA A 132 -2.80 -7.12 -11.81
C ALA A 132 -3.10 -5.97 -12.77
N ASP A 133 -3.53 -6.26 -14.00
CA ASP A 133 -3.84 -5.26 -15.03
C ASP A 133 -5.11 -4.45 -14.70
N ASP A 134 -6.07 -5.06 -14.00
CA ASP A 134 -7.26 -4.39 -13.49
C ASP A 134 -6.93 -3.58 -12.21
N PHE A 135 -6.06 -4.10 -11.35
CA PHE A 135 -5.71 -3.49 -10.07
C PHE A 135 -4.79 -2.26 -10.21
N LEU A 136 -3.72 -2.36 -11.01
CA LEU A 136 -2.68 -1.33 -11.06
C LEU A 136 -3.20 0.06 -11.44
N PRO A 137 -4.07 0.22 -12.47
CA PRO A 137 -4.71 1.51 -12.77
C PRO A 137 -5.43 2.14 -11.58
N ILE A 138 -6.15 1.33 -10.80
CA ILE A 138 -6.89 1.78 -9.62
C ILE A 138 -5.94 2.16 -8.50
N HIS A 139 -4.88 1.37 -8.30
CA HIS A 139 -3.87 1.67 -7.31
C HIS A 139 -3.10 2.97 -7.64
N ILE A 140 -2.75 3.20 -8.91
CA ILE A 140 -2.16 4.48 -9.37
C ILE A 140 -3.09 5.63 -9.04
N TYR A 141 -4.38 5.52 -9.37
CA TYR A 141 -5.38 6.53 -9.04
C TYR A 141 -5.41 6.82 -7.53
N ALA A 142 -5.45 5.77 -6.70
CA ALA A 142 -5.47 5.90 -5.25
C ALA A 142 -4.19 6.56 -4.70
N VAL A 143 -3.02 6.21 -5.23
CA VAL A 143 -1.73 6.83 -4.87
C VAL A 143 -1.74 8.32 -5.20
N VAL A 144 -2.12 8.71 -6.41
CA VAL A 144 -2.22 10.13 -6.81
C VAL A 144 -3.15 10.92 -5.89
N HIS A 145 -4.27 10.32 -5.47
CA HIS A 145 -5.28 10.99 -4.64
C HIS A 145 -5.09 10.76 -3.13
N SER A 146 -3.99 10.12 -2.70
CA SER A 146 -3.68 9.87 -1.29
C SER A 146 -3.05 11.06 -0.57
N ASN A 147 -2.53 12.05 -1.31
CA ASN A 147 -1.84 13.20 -0.73
C ASN A 147 -0.62 12.83 0.14
N LEU A 148 0.09 11.75 -0.23
CA LEU A 148 1.42 11.43 0.31
C LEU A 148 2.40 12.58 0.00
N LYS A 149 3.14 13.04 1.00
CA LYS A 149 4.10 14.14 0.89
C LYS A 149 5.49 13.66 0.51
N ARG A 150 5.84 12.43 0.88
CA ARG A 150 7.14 11.82 0.63
C ARG A 150 7.02 10.39 0.08
N PRO A 151 6.43 10.23 -1.11
CA PRO A 151 6.16 8.92 -1.70
C PRO A 151 7.41 8.05 -1.94
N TYR A 152 8.53 8.60 -2.49
CA TYR A 152 9.75 7.79 -2.64
C TYR A 152 10.39 7.48 -1.31
N PHE A 153 10.33 8.39 -0.34
CA PHE A 153 10.78 8.05 1.01
C PHE A 153 9.98 6.89 1.59
N ALA A 154 8.66 6.92 1.50
CA ALA A 154 7.82 5.83 1.96
C ALA A 154 8.20 4.50 1.27
N LYS A 155 8.41 4.52 -0.05
CA LYS A 155 8.84 3.35 -0.83
C LYS A 155 10.20 2.82 -0.36
N GLU A 156 11.23 3.65 -0.28
CA GLU A 156 12.59 3.23 0.08
C GLU A 156 12.65 2.76 1.54
N PHE A 157 11.95 3.47 2.45
CA PHE A 157 11.83 3.08 3.85
C PHE A 157 11.18 1.71 4.00
N LEU A 158 10.04 1.49 3.35
CA LEU A 158 9.32 0.22 3.43
C LEU A 158 10.11 -0.93 2.82
N SER A 159 10.77 -0.71 1.67
CA SER A 159 11.64 -1.70 1.03
C SER A 159 12.84 -2.08 1.90
N ALA A 160 13.39 -1.14 2.67
CA ALA A 160 14.49 -1.41 3.59
C ALA A 160 14.04 -2.14 4.87
N MET A 161 12.79 -1.93 5.31
CA MET A 161 12.30 -2.41 6.62
C MET A 161 11.46 -3.68 6.58
N ILE A 162 10.90 -4.02 5.42
CA ILE A 162 10.06 -5.20 5.31
C ILE A 162 10.82 -6.48 5.65
N HIS A 163 10.24 -7.27 6.55
CA HIS A 163 10.83 -8.54 6.96
C HIS A 163 10.92 -9.51 5.76
N PRO A 164 12.05 -10.22 5.55
CA PRO A 164 12.23 -11.12 4.40
C PRO A 164 11.12 -12.17 4.21
N ASN A 165 10.56 -12.70 5.30
CA ASN A 165 9.45 -13.66 5.22
C ASN A 165 8.14 -13.03 4.71
N LYS A 166 7.92 -11.72 4.93
CA LYS A 166 6.75 -11.00 4.43
C LYS A 166 6.91 -10.52 2.99
N MET A 167 8.15 -10.39 2.50
CA MET A 167 8.45 -9.97 1.12
C MET A 167 7.93 -10.94 0.06
N LEU A 168 7.83 -12.24 0.36
CA LEU A 168 7.36 -13.24 -0.61
C LEU A 168 5.83 -13.40 -0.62
N GLY A 169 5.12 -12.68 0.27
CA GLY A 169 3.67 -12.75 0.41
C GLY A 169 2.94 -11.54 -0.17
N GLU A 170 1.70 -11.37 0.30
CA GLU A 170 0.79 -10.27 -0.10
C GLU A 170 1.41 -8.89 0.12
N THR A 171 2.05 -8.67 1.27
CA THR A 171 2.68 -7.38 1.60
C THR A 171 3.76 -6.99 0.58
N GLY A 172 4.64 -7.93 0.22
CA GLY A 172 5.68 -7.67 -0.78
C GLY A 172 5.13 -7.44 -2.18
N TYR A 173 4.04 -8.13 -2.54
CA TYR A 173 3.32 -7.88 -3.79
C TYR A 173 2.77 -6.44 -3.85
N PHE A 174 2.05 -5.98 -2.82
CA PHE A 174 1.50 -4.61 -2.83
C PHE A 174 2.59 -3.54 -2.72
N LEU A 175 3.70 -3.81 -2.05
CA LEU A 175 4.86 -2.90 -2.07
C LEU A 175 5.44 -2.77 -3.49
N THR A 176 5.48 -3.87 -4.25
CA THR A 176 5.90 -3.85 -5.66
C THR A 176 4.91 -3.07 -6.52
N MET A 177 3.60 -3.21 -6.28
CA MET A 177 2.58 -2.43 -7.00
C MET A 177 2.63 -0.94 -6.66
N PHE A 178 2.97 -0.60 -5.41
CA PHE A 178 3.20 0.77 -4.98
C PHE A 178 4.42 1.39 -5.72
N GLU A 179 5.54 0.66 -5.79
CA GLU A 179 6.70 1.07 -6.58
C GLU A 179 6.36 1.28 -8.06
N ALA A 180 5.59 0.36 -8.65
CA ALA A 180 5.13 0.48 -10.03
C ALA A 180 4.24 1.72 -10.24
N ALA A 181 3.39 2.05 -9.26
CA ALA A 181 2.55 3.25 -9.32
C ALA A 181 3.37 4.54 -9.27
N LEU A 182 4.36 4.63 -8.38
CA LEU A 182 5.25 5.79 -8.31
C LEU A 182 6.06 5.95 -9.61
N LYS A 183 6.53 4.83 -10.17
CA LYS A 183 7.22 4.84 -11.46
C LYS A 183 6.33 5.37 -12.58
N TYR A 184 5.08 4.92 -12.67
CA TYR A 184 4.12 5.43 -13.65
C TYR A 184 3.93 6.94 -13.53
N VAL A 185 3.74 7.46 -12.31
CA VAL A 185 3.59 8.90 -12.07
C VAL A 185 4.84 9.65 -12.51
N SER A 186 6.03 9.13 -12.20
CA SER A 186 7.31 9.75 -12.58
C SER A 186 7.55 9.79 -14.09
N GLU A 187 7.09 8.78 -14.82
CA GLU A 187 7.22 8.69 -16.28
C GLU A 187 6.11 9.48 -17.01
N SER A 188 5.05 9.86 -16.29
CA SER A 188 3.96 10.70 -16.79
C SER A 188 4.25 12.21 -16.67
N MET A 189 5.42 12.57 -16.15
CA MET A 189 5.94 13.94 -16.01
C MET A 189 6.47 14.53 -17.32
#